data_AF-A0A2V7YYN3-F1
#
_entry.id   AF-A0A2V7YYN3-F1
#
_cell.length_a   1.000
_cell.length_b   1.000
_cell.length_c   1.000
_cell.angle_alpha   90.00
_cell.angle_beta   90.00
_cell.angle_gamma   90.00
#
_symmetry.space_group_name_H-M   'P 1'
#
loop_
_entity.id
_entity.type
_entity.pdbx_description
1 polymer ?
#
loop_
_entity_poly.entity_id
_entity_poly.type
_entity_poly.pdbx_seq_one_letter_code
_entity_poly.pdbx_strand_id
1 'polypeptide(L)'
;MSLTSVEREELIRRYERGPALLKAALAKVPAEARKWRPGEGKWSVHEVVCHCGDSEANGALRIRYLAAEKDPLIVGYDQAQWARV
;
A
#
# COMPACT_ATOMS: atom_id res chain seq x y z
N MET A 1 -11.45 18.43 -9.15
CA MET A 1 -10.63 19.02 -10.25
C MET A 1 -10.02 17.90 -11.05
N SER A 2 -9.92 18.04 -12.37
CA SER A 2 -9.25 17.04 -13.22
C SER A 2 -7.75 17.28 -13.24
N LEU A 3 -6.94 16.22 -13.15
CA LEU A 3 -5.49 16.29 -13.26
C LEU A 3 -5.08 16.54 -14.71
N THR A 4 -4.15 17.47 -14.92
CA THR A 4 -3.44 17.63 -16.20
C THR A 4 -2.62 16.37 -16.54
N SER A 5 -2.21 16.22 -17.79
CA SER A 5 -1.37 15.10 -18.20
C SER A 5 -0.03 15.07 -17.45
N VAL A 6 0.57 16.24 -17.22
CA VAL A 6 1.85 16.37 -16.50
C VAL A 6 1.70 15.95 -15.03
N GLU A 7 0.66 16.41 -14.34
CA GLU A 7 0.40 16.01 -12.94
C GLU A 7 0.14 14.51 -12.84
N ARG A 8 -0.62 13.94 -13.79
CA ARG A 8 -0.91 12.51 -13.84
C ARG A 8 0.35 11.68 -14.05
N GLU A 9 1.19 12.07 -15.00
CA GLU A 9 2.47 11.39 -15.26
C GLU A 9 3.40 11.43 -14.04
N GLU A 10 3.46 12.55 -13.32
CA GLU A 10 4.29 12.64 -12.13
C GLU A 10 3.78 11.73 -11.00
N LEU A 11 2.46 11.64 -10.83
CA LEU A 11 1.86 10.71 -9.87
C LEU A 11 2.13 9.26 -10.24
N ILE A 12 2.05 8.90 -11.54
CA ILE A 12 2.38 7.55 -12.03
C ILE A 12 3.86 7.23 -11.75
N ARG A 13 4.80 8.12 -12.09
CA ARG A 13 6.23 7.93 -11.79
C ARG A 13 6.51 7.82 -10.30
N ARG A 14 5.79 8.58 -9.47
CA ARG A 14 5.92 8.48 -8.01
C ARG A 14 5.41 7.14 -7.49
N TYR A 15 4.28 6.68 -8.00
CA TYR A 15 3.70 5.38 -7.64
C TYR A 15 4.63 4.22 -8.04
N GLU A 16 5.15 4.24 -9.28
CA GLU A 16 6.09 3.24 -9.79
C GLU A 16 7.37 3.13 -8.94
N ARG A 17 7.89 4.26 -8.43
CA ARG A 17 9.07 4.28 -7.56
C ARG A 17 8.81 3.78 -6.14
N GLY A 18 7.55 3.73 -5.71
CA GLY A 18 7.13 3.41 -4.33
C GLY A 18 7.74 2.12 -3.77
N PRO A 19 7.61 0.96 -4.45
CA PRO A 19 8.14 -0.31 -3.97
C PRO A 19 9.66 -0.29 -3.73
N ALA A 20 10.43 0.38 -4.60
CA ALA A 20 11.87 0.51 -4.43
C ALA A 20 12.23 1.36 -3.21
N LEU A 21 11.50 2.47 -2.99
CA LEU A 21 11.69 3.33 -1.82
C LEU A 21 11.32 2.59 -0.51
N LEU A 22 10.25 1.79 -0.51
CA LEU A 22 9.86 0.99 0.66
C LEU A 22 10.92 -0.05 1.00
N LYS A 23 11.47 -0.76 0.01
CA LYS A 23 12.58 -1.70 0.19
C LYS A 23 13.83 -1.02 0.75
N ALA A 24 14.19 0.15 0.21
CA ALA A 24 15.33 0.93 0.68
C ALA A 24 15.14 1.43 2.13
N ALA A 25 13.92 1.80 2.52
CA ALA A 25 13.60 2.16 3.89
C ALA A 25 13.69 0.95 4.84
N LEU A 26 13.10 -0.19 4.45
CA LEU A 26 13.14 -1.43 5.25
C LEU A 26 14.58 -1.94 5.46
N ALA A 27 15.46 -1.78 4.47
CA ALA A 27 16.86 -2.19 4.57
C ALA A 27 17.63 -1.48 5.68
N LYS A 28 17.17 -0.31 6.13
CA LYS A 28 17.76 0.45 7.24
C LYS A 28 17.27 -0.03 8.61
N VAL A 29 16.28 -0.92 8.67
CA VAL A 29 15.70 -1.42 9.92
C VAL A 29 16.42 -2.71 10.34
N PRO A 30 17.03 -2.75 11.55
CA PRO A 30 17.65 -3.96 12.08
C PRO A 30 16.67 -5.13 12.09
N ALA A 31 17.15 -6.34 11.83
CA ALA A 31 16.29 -7.52 11.67
C ALA A 31 15.47 -7.80 12.93
N GLU A 32 16.09 -7.68 14.10
CA GLU A 32 15.47 -7.82 15.42
C GLU A 32 14.39 -6.77 15.69
N ALA A 33 14.48 -5.58 15.07
CA ALA A 33 13.53 -4.49 15.26
C ALA A 33 12.32 -4.57 14.32
N ARG A 34 12.33 -5.43 13.28
CA ARG A 34 11.26 -5.46 12.26
C ARG A 34 9.88 -5.80 12.84
N LYS A 35 9.83 -6.61 13.89
CA LYS A 35 8.60 -7.02 14.58
C LYS A 35 8.31 -6.24 15.87
N TRP A 36 9.19 -5.30 16.25
CA TRP A 36 8.94 -4.43 17.40
C TRP A 36 7.78 -3.48 17.11
N ARG A 37 6.91 -3.28 18.10
CA ARG A 37 5.77 -2.36 18.01
C ARG A 37 6.05 -1.13 18.89
N PRO A 38 5.79 0.09 18.41
CA PRO A 38 6.07 1.31 19.15
C PRO A 38 5.08 1.60 20.29
N GLY A 39 4.02 0.81 20.41
CA GLY A 39 3.03 0.93 21.47
C GLY A 39 1.84 0.01 21.23
N GLU A 40 0.94 0.00 22.20
CA GLU A 40 -0.32 -0.75 22.10
C GLU A 40 -1.14 -0.29 20.88
N GLY A 41 -1.65 -1.26 20.12
CA GLY A 41 -2.43 -1.00 18.91
C GLY A 41 -1.64 -0.43 17.72
N LYS A 42 -0.32 -0.30 17.81
CA LYS A 42 0.52 0.17 16.69
C LYS A 42 1.12 -1.00 15.92
N TRP A 43 1.22 -0.86 14.61
CA TRP A 43 1.90 -1.83 13.76
C TRP A 43 3.42 -1.70 13.88
N SER A 44 4.08 -2.85 13.80
CA SER A 44 5.51 -2.97 13.52
C SER A 44 5.81 -2.63 12.07
N VAL A 45 7.08 -2.41 11.75
CA VAL A 45 7.52 -2.19 10.36
C VAL A 45 7.16 -3.38 9.47
N HIS A 46 7.27 -4.61 9.98
CA HIS A 46 6.90 -5.80 9.23
C HIS A 46 5.42 -5.77 8.81
N GLU A 47 4.53 -5.47 9.74
CA GLU A 47 3.09 -5.38 9.49
C GLU A 47 2.75 -4.25 8.52
N VAL A 48 3.42 -3.10 8.62
CA VAL A 48 3.26 -1.99 7.65
C VAL A 48 3.66 -2.42 6.23
N VAL A 49 4.78 -3.12 6.07
CA VAL A 49 5.25 -3.57 4.76
C VAL A 49 4.30 -4.61 4.15
N CYS A 50 3.83 -5.57 4.95
CA CYS A 50 2.82 -6.54 4.51
C CYS A 50 1.53 -5.84 4.09
N HIS A 51 1.04 -4.90 4.90
CA HIS A 51 -0.14 -4.09 4.59
C HIS A 51 0.01 -3.31 3.27
N CYS A 52 1.18 -2.74 2.99
CA CYS A 52 1.42 -2.10 1.69
C CYS A 52 1.23 -3.11 0.55
N GLY A 53 1.75 -4.33 0.67
CA GLY A 53 1.53 -5.39 -0.32
C GLY A 53 0.05 -5.71 -0.53
N ASP A 54 -0.69 -5.91 0.56
CA ASP A 54 -2.12 -6.23 0.51
C ASP A 54 -2.95 -5.09 -0.08
N SER A 55 -2.65 -3.86 0.33
CA SER A 55 -3.36 -2.67 -0.12
C SER A 55 -3.14 -2.40 -1.60
N GLU A 56 -1.92 -2.58 -2.11
CA GLU A 56 -1.62 -2.43 -3.54
C GLU A 56 -2.25 -3.54 -4.39
N ALA A 57 -2.28 -4.79 -3.90
CA ALA A 57 -2.98 -5.88 -4.57
C ALA A 57 -4.48 -5.60 -4.71
N ASN A 58 -5.12 -5.10 -3.65
CA ASN A 58 -6.51 -4.65 -3.68
C ASN A 58 -6.70 -3.44 -4.61
N GLY A 59 -5.80 -2.44 -4.53
CA GLY A 59 -5.83 -1.23 -5.34
C GLY A 59 -5.78 -1.53 -6.84
N ALA A 60 -4.89 -2.42 -7.26
CA ALA A 60 -4.75 -2.84 -8.65
C ALA A 60 -6.03 -3.48 -9.21
N LEU A 61 -6.74 -4.29 -8.41
CA LEU A 61 -8.03 -4.87 -8.79
C LEU A 61 -9.13 -3.81 -8.85
N ARG A 62 -9.21 -2.92 -7.86
CA ARG A 62 -10.17 -1.81 -7.83
C ARG A 62 -10.06 -0.91 -9.05
N ILE A 63 -8.83 -0.61 -9.50
CA ILE A 63 -8.60 0.16 -10.74
C ILE A 63 -9.24 -0.55 -11.94
N ARG A 64 -9.10 -1.88 -12.05
CA ARG A 64 -9.70 -2.64 -13.15
C ARG A 64 -11.23 -2.63 -13.09
N TYR A 65 -11.82 -2.85 -11.91
CA TYR A 65 -13.27 -2.77 -11.74
C TYR A 65 -13.81 -1.40 -12.15
N LEU A 66 -13.21 -0.32 -11.63
CA LEU A 66 -13.60 1.05 -11.94
C LEU A 66 -13.46 1.41 -13.43
N ALA A 67 -12.48 0.84 -14.12
CA ALA A 67 -12.22 1.15 -15.52
C ALA A 67 -13.08 0.34 -16.50
N ALA A 68 -13.50 -0.87 -16.11
CA ALA A 68 -14.10 -1.84 -17.04
C ALA A 68 -15.56 -2.20 -16.74
N GLU A 69 -16.05 -1.97 -15.52
CA GLU A 69 -17.40 -2.35 -15.12
C GLU A 69 -18.33 -1.13 -15.06
N LYS A 70 -19.61 -1.34 -15.41
CA LYS A 70 -20.63 -0.29 -15.40
C LYS A 70 -21.00 0.15 -13.98
N ASP A 71 -21.14 -0.81 -13.07
CA ASP A 71 -21.57 -0.61 -11.68
C ASP A 71 -20.62 -1.37 -10.74
N PRO A 72 -19.36 -0.91 -10.57
CA PRO A 72 -18.31 -1.67 -9.89
C PRO A 72 -18.58 -1.78 -8.39
N LEU A 73 -18.48 -3.01 -7.85
CA LEU A 73 -18.51 -3.25 -6.41
C LEU A 73 -17.09 -3.15 -5.82
N ILE A 74 -16.87 -2.16 -4.96
CA ILE A 74 -15.59 -1.99 -4.26
C ILE A 74 -15.68 -2.64 -2.88
N VAL A 75 -15.07 -3.81 -2.74
CA VAL A 75 -15.07 -4.55 -1.47
C VAL A 75 -14.02 -3.97 -0.52
N GLY A 76 -14.45 -3.64 0.70
CA GLY A 76 -13.58 -3.26 1.81
C GLY A 76 -12.95 -4.50 2.47
N TYR A 77 -11.88 -4.31 3.22
CA TYR A 77 -11.24 -5.38 3.99
C TYR A 77 -10.83 -4.86 5.38
N ASP A 78 -10.81 -5.75 6.36
CA ASP A 78 -10.34 -5.42 7.69
C ASP A 78 -8.81 -5.45 7.72
N GLN A 79 -8.20 -4.31 7.38
CA GLN A 79 -6.75 -4.15 7.37
C GLN A 79 -6.10 -4.44 8.74
N ALA A 80 -6.81 -4.21 9.84
CA ALA A 80 -6.27 -4.44 11.18
C ALA A 80 -6.21 -5.94 11.51
N GLN A 81 -7.16 -6.72 11.00
CA GLN A 81 -7.13 -8.17 11.09
C GLN A 81 -6.12 -8.78 10.11
N TRP A 82 -6.02 -8.27 8.89
CA TRP A 82 -5.06 -8.78 7.90
C TRP A 82 -3.62 -8.61 8.37
N ALA A 83 -3.29 -7.47 8.99
CA ALA A 83 -1.95 -7.23 9.55
C ALA A 83 -1.55 -8.22 10.67
N ARG A 84 -2.47 -9.02 11.21
CA ARG A 84 -2.21 -9.99 12.30
C ARG A 84 -1.89 -11.40 11.81
N VAL A 85 -2.06 -11.69 10.52
CA VAL A 85 -1.80 -13.00 9.90
C VAL A 85 -0.37 -13.05 9.38
#